data_AF-A0A6A4LFD2-F1
#
_entry.id   AF-A0A6A4LFD2-F1
#
_cell.length_a   1.000
_cell.length_b   1.000
_cell.length_c   1.000
_cell.angle_alpha   90.00
_cell.angle_beta   90.00
_cell.angle_gamma   90.00
#
_symmetry.space_group_name_H-M   'P 1'
#
loop_
_entity.id
_entity.type
_entity.pdbx_description
1 polymer ?
#
loop_
_entity_poly.entity_id
_entity_poly.type
_entity_poly.pdbx_seq_one_letter_code
_entity_poly.pdbx_strand_id
1 'polypeptide(L)'
;MESELKDLNPKSHQPDPIDDGSSAKDDRPLLKPDAAAAVIPPPPVSAATIEELEKKFAAYVRSDVYGTMGLGELPWTEKLLLGIAFFTLLPVRVAVVMTILVVYYLVCRVCTVSLAPNREDGAGQEDYAHVRGWRRAVIVRAGKFFSRAILFVLGFYWINETHQFNDQAECKDISEEPERPGVIVSNHVSYLDILYHMSSSFPSFVAKVRHVILLFCQFVNYLDVTWLPVYYPSQQEKDDPKLYADNVRRLMASEGNLTISDIGLAEKRIYHAALNGNNRLPSVLHRKDE
;
A
#
# COMPACT_ATOMS: atom_id res chain seq x y z
N MET A 1 -50.47 47.52 14.22
CA MET A 1 -49.96 46.27 14.78
C MET A 1 -48.48 46.54 15.02
N GLU A 2 -48.09 47.17 16.15
CA GLU A 2 -47.97 46.52 17.47
C GLU A 2 -47.23 45.18 17.32
N SER A 3 -46.10 44.87 17.94
CA SER A 3 -45.42 45.32 19.17
C SER A 3 -44.04 44.65 19.13
N GLU A 4 -42.91 45.37 19.23
CA GLU A 4 -42.11 45.56 20.47
C GLU A 4 -41.99 44.30 21.36
N LEU A 5 -40.79 43.69 21.40
CA LEU A 5 -39.87 43.55 22.56
C LEU A 5 -38.75 42.54 22.18
N LYS A 6 -37.49 42.96 22.01
CA LYS A 6 -36.43 43.25 23.00
C LYS A 6 -35.78 42.00 23.64
N ASP A 7 -34.46 42.12 23.76
CA ASP A 7 -33.47 41.25 24.45
C ASP A 7 -33.01 40.05 23.58
N LEU A 8 -31.73 39.84 23.24
CA LEU A 8 -30.56 39.76 24.11
C LEU A 8 -29.25 39.89 23.30
N ASN A 9 -28.33 40.71 23.81
CA ASN A 9 -26.86 40.61 23.79
C ASN A 9 -26.21 39.45 22.97
N PRO A 10 -25.30 39.73 22.01
CA PRO A 10 -24.46 38.68 21.43
C PRO A 10 -23.31 38.37 22.40
N LYS A 11 -23.54 37.41 23.30
CA LYS A 11 -22.43 36.74 23.98
C LYS A 11 -21.59 36.02 22.93
N SER A 12 -20.29 36.30 22.98
CA SER A 12 -19.22 35.55 22.33
C SER A 12 -19.44 34.04 22.43
N HIS A 13 -19.83 33.40 21.33
CA HIS A 13 -19.67 31.96 21.18
C HIS A 13 -18.23 31.69 20.78
N GLN A 14 -17.42 31.50 21.82
CA GLN A 14 -16.20 30.71 21.76
C GLN A 14 -16.59 29.30 21.25
N PRO A 15 -15.97 28.78 20.19
CA PRO A 15 -16.09 27.37 19.87
C PRO A 15 -15.41 26.57 20.98
N ASP A 16 -16.12 25.61 21.54
CA ASP A 16 -15.56 24.65 22.49
C ASP A 16 -14.37 23.92 21.84
N PRO A 17 -13.28 23.67 22.60
CA PRO A 17 -12.11 23.00 22.07
C PRO A 17 -12.48 21.57 21.72
N ILE A 18 -12.35 21.23 20.44
CA ILE A 18 -12.33 19.86 19.96
C ILE A 18 -11.17 19.17 20.68
N ASP A 19 -11.50 18.16 21.46
CA ASP A 19 -10.60 17.35 22.27
C ASP A 19 -9.54 16.71 21.36
N ASP A 20 -8.37 17.33 21.37
CA ASP A 20 -7.15 16.95 20.65
C ASP A 20 -6.55 15.71 21.33
N GLY A 21 -7.19 14.57 21.11
CA GLY A 21 -6.94 13.33 21.83
C GLY A 21 -6.63 12.12 20.94
N SER A 22 -5.84 12.26 19.87
CA SER A 22 -5.26 11.06 19.21
C SER A 22 -3.91 11.23 18.50
N SER A 23 -3.20 12.35 18.73
CA SER A 23 -1.80 12.49 18.29
C SER A 23 -0.84 12.09 19.41
N ALA A 24 -0.89 10.81 19.81
CA ALA A 24 0.10 10.22 20.71
C ALA A 24 0.80 9.06 20.00
N LYS A 25 1.80 9.42 19.18
CA LYS A 25 3.00 8.63 18.82
C LYS A 25 2.93 7.15 19.19
N ASP A 26 2.47 6.32 18.26
CA ASP A 26 2.76 4.88 18.27
C ASP A 26 4.15 4.61 17.66
N ASP A 27 5.15 5.36 18.17
CA ASP A 27 6.57 5.25 17.81
C ASP A 27 7.31 4.38 18.84
N ARG A 28 6.69 3.30 19.32
CA ARG A 28 7.40 2.36 20.20
C ARG A 28 8.18 1.35 19.37
N PRO A 29 9.51 1.29 19.48
CA PRO A 29 10.30 0.25 18.84
C PRO A 29 9.89 -1.13 19.36
N LEU A 30 9.80 -2.06 18.41
CA LEU A 30 9.73 -3.49 18.65
C LEU A 30 10.82 -3.93 19.65
N LEU A 31 10.44 -4.77 20.61
CA LEU A 31 11.27 -5.47 21.60
C LEU A 31 11.79 -4.64 22.78
N LYS A 32 10.97 -4.55 23.83
CA LYS A 32 11.47 -4.69 25.20
C LYS A 32 10.81 -5.93 25.83
N PRO A 33 11.57 -6.92 26.33
CA PRO A 33 11.01 -7.88 27.25
C PRO A 33 10.80 -7.14 28.57
N ASP A 34 9.55 -6.89 28.93
CA ASP A 34 9.25 -6.40 30.28
C ASP A 34 9.66 -7.50 31.26
N ALA A 35 10.72 -7.20 32.01
CA ALA A 35 11.19 -8.01 33.11
C ALA A 35 10.14 -8.01 34.23
N ALA A 36 9.96 -9.18 34.84
CA ALA A 36 9.18 -9.46 36.04
C ALA A 36 7.65 -9.56 35.88
N ALA A 37 7.21 -10.60 35.17
CA ALA A 37 6.07 -11.40 35.65
C ALA A 37 6.42 -12.88 35.46
N ALA A 38 6.45 -13.63 36.55
CA ALA A 38 6.53 -15.08 36.51
C ALA A 38 5.23 -15.61 35.87
N VAL A 39 5.24 -15.76 34.55
CA VAL A 39 4.12 -16.28 33.77
C VAL A 39 4.39 -17.76 33.54
N ILE A 40 3.57 -18.58 34.17
CA ILE A 40 3.39 -20.01 33.88
C ILE A 40 3.40 -20.19 32.36
N PRO A 41 4.19 -21.12 31.78
CA PRO A 41 4.15 -21.34 30.35
C PRO A 41 2.70 -21.63 29.94
N PRO A 42 2.14 -20.89 28.95
CA PRO A 42 0.78 -21.16 28.49
C PRO A 42 0.68 -22.64 28.09
N PRO A 43 -0.46 -23.29 28.34
CA PRO A 43 -0.63 -24.69 27.97
C PRO A 43 -0.35 -24.86 26.48
N PRO A 44 0.31 -25.95 26.06
CA PRO A 44 0.56 -26.20 24.65
C PRO A 44 -0.78 -26.17 23.91
N VAL A 45 -0.89 -25.27 22.93
CA VAL A 45 -2.07 -25.20 22.06
C VAL A 45 -2.21 -26.57 21.41
N SER A 46 -3.34 -27.24 21.63
CA SER A 46 -3.54 -28.58 21.09
C SER A 46 -3.52 -28.54 19.56
N ALA A 47 -2.97 -29.56 18.90
CA ALA A 47 -2.92 -29.62 17.44
C ALA A 47 -4.30 -29.43 16.79
N ALA A 48 -5.36 -29.95 17.43
CA ALA A 48 -6.74 -29.77 17.01
C ALA A 48 -7.21 -28.30 17.04
N THR A 49 -6.75 -27.50 18.01
CA THR A 49 -7.06 -26.07 18.09
C THR A 49 -6.35 -25.27 17.00
N ILE A 50 -5.14 -25.67 16.63
CA ILE A 50 -4.39 -25.03 15.53
C ILE A 50 -5.06 -25.31 14.19
N GLU A 51 -5.46 -26.56 13.93
CA GLU A 51 -6.15 -26.95 12.69
C GLU A 51 -7.48 -26.20 12.51
N GLU A 52 -8.26 -26.03 13.59
CA GLU A 52 -9.48 -25.23 13.57
C GLU A 52 -9.20 -23.75 13.28
N LEU A 53 -8.14 -23.21 13.86
CA LEU A 53 -7.70 -21.83 13.66
C LEU A 53 -7.22 -21.61 12.20
N GLU A 54 -6.45 -22.54 11.66
CA GLU A 54 -5.98 -22.52 10.27
C GLU A 54 -7.13 -22.61 9.28
N LYS A 55 -8.15 -23.44 9.57
CA LYS A 55 -9.38 -23.48 8.77
C LYS A 55 -10.12 -22.15 8.80
N LYS A 56 -10.23 -21.52 9.97
CA LYS A 56 -10.92 -20.24 10.16
C LYS A 56 -10.19 -19.06 9.50
N PHE A 57 -8.86 -19.08 9.53
CA PHE A 57 -8.02 -18.02 8.98
C PHE A 57 -7.23 -18.50 7.77
N ALA A 58 -7.85 -19.31 6.91
CA ALA A 58 -7.19 -19.96 5.77
C ALA A 58 -6.43 -18.99 4.86
N ALA A 59 -6.93 -17.75 4.68
CA ALA A 59 -6.24 -16.74 3.88
C ALA A 59 -4.94 -16.18 4.52
N TYR A 60 -4.66 -16.49 5.79
CA TYR A 60 -3.39 -16.18 6.46
C TYR A 60 -2.47 -17.39 6.63
N VAL A 61 -2.97 -18.61 6.37
CA VAL A 61 -2.18 -19.82 6.43
C VAL A 61 -1.19 -19.81 5.26
N ARG A 62 0.10 -19.97 5.59
CA ARG A 62 1.16 -20.17 4.60
C ARG A 62 1.72 -21.58 4.76
N SER A 63 1.80 -22.31 3.66
CA SER A 63 2.33 -23.68 3.58
C SER A 63 3.60 -23.74 2.73
N ASP A 64 4.32 -22.61 2.60
CA ASP A 64 5.54 -22.55 1.81
C ASP A 64 6.74 -23.16 2.53
N VAL A 65 7.89 -23.19 1.83
CA VAL A 65 9.16 -23.76 2.31
C VAL A 65 9.64 -23.10 3.62
N TYR A 66 9.14 -21.91 3.92
CA TYR A 66 9.46 -21.18 5.14
C TYR A 66 8.53 -21.56 6.30
N GLY A 67 7.73 -22.62 6.20
CA GLY A 67 6.93 -23.15 7.30
C GLY A 67 5.79 -22.23 7.75
N THR A 68 5.19 -22.54 8.90
CA THR A 68 4.04 -21.78 9.43
C THR A 68 4.41 -20.31 9.62
N MET A 69 3.65 -19.42 8.96
CA MET A 69 3.89 -17.96 8.90
C MET A 69 5.22 -17.52 8.26
N GLY A 70 5.98 -18.41 7.63
CA GLY A 70 7.31 -18.08 7.14
C GLY A 70 8.39 -18.04 8.23
N LEU A 71 8.16 -18.69 9.38
CA LEU A 71 9.07 -18.74 10.54
C LEU A 71 9.81 -20.09 10.69
N GLY A 72 9.64 -20.99 9.74
CA GLY A 72 10.34 -22.26 9.63
C GLY A 72 11.86 -22.07 9.53
N GLU A 73 12.59 -23.09 9.95
CA GLU A 73 14.04 -23.06 9.88
C GLU A 73 14.52 -23.06 8.43
N LEU A 74 15.13 -21.94 8.02
CA LEU A 74 15.79 -21.84 6.73
C LEU A 74 16.96 -22.83 6.64
N PRO A 75 17.09 -23.58 5.53
CA PRO A 75 18.24 -24.45 5.31
C PRO A 75 19.53 -23.64 5.32
N TRP A 76 20.62 -24.24 5.81
CA TRP A 76 21.92 -23.56 5.95
C TRP A 76 22.47 -23.01 4.63
N THR A 77 22.13 -23.64 3.51
CA THR A 77 22.48 -23.18 2.16
C THR A 77 21.84 -21.83 1.83
N GLU A 78 20.56 -21.65 2.14
CA GLU A 78 19.85 -20.38 1.94
C GLU A 78 20.38 -19.30 2.89
N LYS A 79 20.66 -19.65 4.15
CA LYS A 79 21.31 -18.72 5.10
C LYS A 79 22.66 -18.23 4.58
N LEU A 80 23.48 -19.14 4.05
CA LEU A 80 24.78 -18.79 3.46
C LEU A 80 24.61 -17.92 2.21
N LEU A 81 23.71 -18.30 1.30
CA LEU A 81 23.43 -17.54 0.08
C LEU A 81 22.92 -16.13 0.39
N LEU A 82 22.00 -16.01 1.36
CA LEU A 82 21.46 -14.74 1.83
C LEU A 82 22.55 -13.90 2.49
N GLY A 83 23.45 -14.52 3.26
CA GLY A 83 24.62 -13.86 3.83
C GLY A 83 25.55 -13.29 2.75
N ILE A 84 25.89 -14.09 1.73
CA ILE A 84 26.71 -13.64 0.60
C ILE A 84 26.02 -12.48 -0.13
N ALA A 85 24.73 -12.62 -0.45
CA ALA A 85 23.95 -11.58 -1.11
C ALA A 85 23.86 -10.30 -0.28
N PHE A 86 23.74 -10.41 1.04
CA PHE A 86 23.72 -9.26 1.95
C PHE A 86 25.04 -8.47 1.93
N PHE A 87 26.20 -9.14 1.88
CA PHE A 87 27.50 -8.46 1.85
C PHE A 87 27.95 -8.01 0.47
N THR A 88 27.39 -8.57 -0.61
CA THR A 88 27.82 -8.28 -1.99
C THR A 88 26.74 -7.59 -2.81
N LEU A 89 25.61 -8.27 -3.02
CA LEU A 89 24.54 -7.81 -3.90
C LEU A 89 23.81 -6.59 -3.33
N LEU A 90 23.48 -6.60 -2.04
CA LEU A 90 22.78 -5.51 -1.38
C LEU A 90 23.54 -4.17 -1.47
N PRO A 91 24.82 -4.05 -1.06
CA PRO A 91 25.51 -2.76 -1.13
C PRO A 91 25.67 -2.27 -2.57
N VAL A 92 25.93 -3.18 -3.53
CA VAL A 92 26.00 -2.83 -4.95
C VAL A 92 24.66 -2.27 -5.44
N ARG A 93 23.55 -2.96 -5.18
CA ARG A 93 22.22 -2.49 -5.60
C ARG A 93 21.81 -1.19 -4.91
N VAL A 94 22.09 -1.03 -3.62
CA VAL A 94 21.85 0.22 -2.90
C VAL A 94 22.63 1.37 -3.55
N ALA A 95 23.92 1.17 -3.84
CA ALA A 95 24.73 2.20 -4.52
C ALA A 95 24.18 2.56 -5.91
N VAL A 96 23.77 1.56 -6.71
CA VAL A 96 23.20 1.77 -8.04
C VAL A 96 21.85 2.50 -7.95
N VAL A 97 20.94 2.06 -7.07
CA VAL A 97 19.63 2.71 -6.87
C VAL A 97 19.80 4.15 -6.39
N MET A 98 20.69 4.40 -5.43
CA MET A 98 21.00 5.75 -4.97
C MET A 98 21.56 6.62 -6.10
N THR A 99 22.42 6.07 -6.96
CA THR A 99 22.93 6.78 -8.13
C THR A 99 21.81 7.15 -9.10
N ILE A 100 20.90 6.21 -9.39
CA ILE A 100 19.72 6.47 -10.24
C ILE A 100 18.85 7.60 -9.65
N LEU A 101 18.59 7.57 -8.34
CA LEU A 101 17.80 8.60 -7.66
C LEU A 101 18.47 9.98 -7.72
N VAL A 102 19.78 10.05 -7.52
CA VAL A 102 20.56 11.30 -7.66
C VAL A 102 20.49 11.83 -9.08
N VAL A 103 20.69 10.96 -10.09
CA VAL A 103 20.58 11.36 -11.50
C VAL A 103 19.18 11.88 -11.81
N TYR A 104 18.13 11.17 -11.37
CA TYR A 104 16.76 11.62 -11.56
C TYR A 104 16.47 12.96 -10.88
N TYR A 105 16.94 13.13 -9.64
CA TYR A 105 16.84 14.40 -8.92
C TYR A 105 17.53 15.54 -9.69
N LEU A 106 18.72 15.30 -10.25
CA LEU A 106 19.42 16.29 -11.08
C LEU A 106 18.62 16.63 -12.35
N VAL A 107 18.02 15.64 -13.02
CA VAL A 107 17.13 15.88 -14.17
C VAL A 107 15.94 16.75 -13.77
N CYS A 108 15.26 16.40 -12.67
CA CYS A 108 14.16 17.20 -12.14
C CYS A 108 14.62 18.62 -11.83
N ARG A 109 15.76 18.77 -11.14
CA ARG A 109 16.33 20.07 -10.78
C ARG A 109 16.64 20.91 -12.01
N VAL A 110 17.27 20.35 -13.05
CA VAL A 110 17.54 21.06 -14.32
C VAL A 110 16.23 21.51 -14.99
N CYS A 111 15.20 20.67 -14.98
CA CYS A 111 13.89 21.02 -15.52
C CYS A 111 13.15 22.09 -14.68
N THR A 112 13.45 22.22 -13.39
CA THR A 112 12.78 23.15 -12.46
C THR A 112 13.57 24.42 -12.14
N VAL A 113 14.87 24.54 -12.50
CA VAL A 113 15.75 25.70 -12.21
C VAL A 113 15.20 27.07 -12.62
N SER A 114 14.19 27.13 -13.50
CA SER A 114 13.55 28.40 -13.92
C SER A 114 12.10 28.58 -13.47
N LEU A 115 11.57 27.71 -12.61
CA LEU A 115 10.25 27.87 -12.01
C LEU A 115 10.44 28.30 -10.56
N ALA A 116 9.87 29.44 -10.19
CA ALA A 116 9.76 29.80 -8.79
C ALA A 116 8.84 28.78 -8.10
N PRO A 117 9.27 28.07 -7.05
CA PRO A 117 8.37 27.26 -6.25
C PRO A 117 7.35 28.21 -5.62
N ASN A 118 6.07 28.04 -5.93
CA ASN A 118 5.03 28.83 -5.30
C ASN A 118 4.97 28.37 -3.85
N ARG A 119 5.55 29.18 -2.96
CA ARG A 119 5.71 28.85 -1.54
C ARG A 119 4.44 29.32 -0.82
N GLU A 120 3.30 28.77 -1.20
CA GLU A 120 2.05 29.00 -0.45
C GLU A 120 2.07 28.06 0.77
N ASP A 121 2.47 28.65 1.88
CA ASP A 121 2.09 28.33 3.25
C ASP A 121 2.36 26.91 3.78
N GLY A 122 3.54 26.74 4.39
CA GLY A 122 3.70 25.94 5.61
C GLY A 122 3.65 24.42 5.52
N ALA A 123 3.21 23.83 4.41
CA ALA A 123 3.33 22.40 4.15
C ALA A 123 4.45 22.18 3.11
N GLY A 124 5.46 21.38 3.45
CA GLY A 124 6.64 21.12 2.61
C GLY A 124 6.39 20.35 1.30
N GLN A 125 5.23 20.54 0.68
CA GLN A 125 4.83 19.93 -0.58
C GLN A 125 5.04 20.97 -1.70
N GLU A 126 6.11 20.81 -2.48
CA GLU A 126 6.37 21.67 -3.64
C GLU A 126 5.32 21.38 -4.73
N ASP A 127 4.41 22.33 -4.96
CA ASP A 127 3.35 22.20 -5.97
C ASP A 127 3.88 22.49 -7.38
N TYR A 128 4.25 21.41 -8.09
CA TYR A 128 4.67 21.45 -9.49
C TYR A 128 3.52 21.26 -10.49
N ALA A 129 2.25 21.42 -10.08
CA ALA A 129 1.10 21.28 -10.98
C ALA A 129 1.14 22.24 -12.20
N HIS A 130 1.93 23.31 -12.13
CA HIS A 130 2.10 24.29 -13.20
C HIS A 130 3.21 23.99 -14.21
N VAL A 131 3.99 22.91 -14.04
CA VAL A 131 4.98 22.51 -15.05
C VAL A 131 4.23 22.09 -16.32
N ARG A 132 4.07 23.01 -17.27
CA ARG A 132 3.38 22.77 -18.55
C ARG A 132 4.37 22.57 -19.70
N GLY A 133 3.98 21.78 -20.69
CA GLY A 133 4.74 21.55 -21.92
C GLY A 133 5.85 20.51 -21.80
N TRP A 134 6.93 20.71 -22.57
CA TRP A 134 7.97 19.71 -22.79
C TRP A 134 8.73 19.30 -21.51
N ARG A 135 8.89 20.21 -20.53
CA ARG A 135 9.57 19.94 -19.26
C ARG A 135 8.87 18.84 -18.46
N ARG A 136 7.53 18.88 -18.40
CA ARG A 136 6.73 17.84 -17.74
C ARG A 136 6.86 16.51 -18.50
N ALA A 137 6.82 16.54 -19.82
CA ALA A 137 7.00 15.34 -20.63
C ALA A 137 8.36 14.68 -20.37
N VAL A 138 9.44 15.47 -20.25
CA VAL A 138 10.78 14.97 -19.88
C VAL A 138 10.78 14.37 -18.48
N ILE A 139 10.26 15.07 -17.47
CA ILE A 139 10.21 14.58 -16.08
C ILE A 139 9.45 13.25 -15.99
N VAL A 140 8.28 13.16 -16.64
CA VAL A 140 7.44 11.95 -16.64
C VAL A 140 8.13 10.81 -17.38
N ARG A 141 8.67 11.06 -18.58
CA ARG A 141 9.34 10.01 -19.37
C ARG A 141 10.61 9.51 -18.67
N ALA A 142 11.40 10.42 -18.10
CA ALA A 142 12.57 10.08 -17.30
C ALA A 142 12.16 9.31 -16.04
N GLY A 143 11.14 9.76 -15.32
CA GLY A 143 10.61 9.10 -14.13
C GLY A 143 10.15 7.67 -14.42
N LYS A 144 9.40 7.44 -15.51
CA LYS A 144 9.00 6.10 -15.97
C LYS A 144 10.22 5.22 -16.25
N PHE A 145 11.20 5.75 -16.98
CA PHE A 145 12.45 5.05 -17.32
C PHE A 145 13.25 4.67 -16.07
N PHE A 146 13.51 5.61 -15.17
CA PHE A 146 14.28 5.36 -13.95
C PHE A 146 13.56 4.41 -12.99
N SER A 147 12.24 4.48 -12.90
CA SER A 147 11.45 3.52 -12.12
C SER A 147 11.58 2.11 -12.69
N ARG A 148 11.52 1.96 -14.02
CA ARG A 148 11.77 0.67 -14.69
C ARG A 148 13.20 0.17 -14.50
N ALA A 149 14.19 1.08 -14.50
CA ALA A 149 15.59 0.76 -14.21
C ALA A 149 15.79 0.29 -12.77
N ILE A 150 15.12 0.91 -11.79
CA ILE A 150 15.15 0.46 -10.38
C ILE A 150 14.55 -0.95 -10.27
N LEU A 151 13.42 -1.22 -10.92
CA LEU A 151 12.83 -2.57 -10.97
C LEU A 151 13.81 -3.59 -11.56
N PHE A 152 14.50 -3.25 -12.64
CA PHE A 152 15.53 -4.10 -13.24
C PHE A 152 16.69 -4.39 -12.26
N VAL A 153 17.18 -3.37 -11.56
CA VAL A 153 18.24 -3.52 -10.54
C VAL A 153 17.78 -4.40 -9.39
N LEU A 154 16.51 -4.32 -8.98
CA LEU A 154 15.90 -5.18 -7.96
C LEU A 154 15.63 -6.61 -8.44
N GLY A 155 15.94 -6.96 -9.69
CA GLY A 155 15.80 -8.32 -10.23
C GLY A 155 14.51 -8.58 -11.01
N PHE A 156 13.66 -7.57 -11.22
CA PHE A 156 12.49 -7.65 -12.11
C PHE A 156 12.92 -7.38 -13.56
N TYR A 157 13.64 -8.35 -14.13
CA TYR A 157 14.17 -8.24 -15.48
C TYR A 157 13.05 -8.22 -16.51
N TRP A 158 12.10 -9.12 -16.36
CA TRP A 158 10.93 -9.26 -17.23
C TRP A 158 9.64 -9.08 -16.43
N ILE A 159 8.70 -8.31 -16.99
CA ILE A 159 7.38 -8.07 -16.42
C ILE A 159 6.39 -8.47 -17.52
N ASN A 160 5.59 -9.49 -17.27
CA ASN A 160 4.55 -9.89 -18.22
C ASN A 160 3.33 -9.00 -18.01
N GLU A 161 3.00 -8.19 -19.00
CA GLU A 161 1.78 -7.38 -18.99
C GLU A 161 0.74 -8.01 -19.91
N THR A 162 -0.38 -8.43 -19.33
CA THR A 162 -1.54 -8.93 -20.07
C THR A 162 -2.62 -7.86 -20.07
N HIS A 163 -3.09 -7.45 -21.23
CA HIS A 163 -4.18 -6.49 -21.35
C HIS A 163 -5.45 -7.22 -21.78
N GLN A 164 -6.44 -7.25 -20.89
CA GLN A 164 -7.77 -7.70 -21.25
C GLN A 164 -8.51 -6.53 -21.92
N PHE A 165 -8.52 -6.52 -23.25
CA PHE A 165 -9.40 -5.65 -24.00
C PHE A 165 -10.76 -6.33 -24.13
N ASN A 166 -11.83 -5.63 -23.73
CA ASN A 166 -13.17 -6.11 -23.97
C ASN A 166 -13.60 -5.61 -25.35
N ASP A 167 -13.58 -6.48 -26.37
CA ASP A 167 -13.99 -6.17 -27.75
C ASP A 167 -15.44 -5.62 -27.84
N GLN A 168 -16.24 -5.75 -26.78
CA GLN A 168 -17.59 -5.20 -26.69
C GLN A 168 -17.66 -3.68 -26.43
N ALA A 169 -16.53 -3.01 -26.17
CA ALA A 169 -16.50 -1.56 -25.97
C ALA A 169 -16.38 -0.75 -27.29
N GLU A 170 -16.15 -1.39 -28.45
CA GLU A 170 -16.05 -0.69 -29.74
C GLU A 170 -17.41 -0.28 -30.35
N CYS A 171 -18.55 -0.62 -29.73
CA CYS A 171 -19.89 -0.28 -30.28
C CYS A 171 -20.80 0.49 -29.32
N LYS A 172 -20.24 1.37 -28.47
CA LYS A 172 -21.01 2.51 -27.97
C LYS A 172 -20.24 3.78 -28.26
N ASP A 173 -20.79 4.57 -29.19
CA ASP A 173 -20.49 5.99 -29.37
C ASP A 173 -20.33 6.66 -27.99
N ILE A 174 -19.08 6.85 -27.56
CA ILE A 174 -18.79 7.77 -26.46
C ILE A 174 -18.56 9.10 -27.13
N SER A 175 -19.66 9.85 -27.22
CA SER A 175 -19.67 11.31 -27.32
C SER A 175 -18.50 11.90 -26.57
N GLU A 176 -17.87 12.90 -27.19
CA GLU A 176 -16.74 13.72 -26.74
C GLU A 176 -16.87 14.27 -25.31
N GLU A 177 -16.87 13.41 -24.30
CA GLU A 177 -16.68 13.78 -22.90
C GLU A 177 -15.19 14.09 -22.72
N PRO A 178 -14.85 15.24 -22.10
CA PRO A 178 -13.44 15.62 -21.91
C PRO A 178 -12.72 14.50 -21.16
N GLU A 179 -11.53 14.15 -21.65
CA GLU A 179 -10.60 13.15 -21.11
C GLU A 179 -10.40 13.37 -19.59
N ARG A 180 -11.30 12.82 -18.77
CA ARG A 180 -11.21 12.96 -17.31
C ARG A 180 -10.06 12.08 -16.82
N PRO A 181 -9.25 12.57 -15.87
CA PRO A 181 -8.14 11.80 -15.34
C PRO A 181 -8.67 10.49 -14.74
N GLY A 182 -8.22 9.36 -15.28
CA GLY A 182 -8.57 8.04 -14.79
C GLY A 182 -7.93 7.76 -13.43
N VAL A 183 -8.63 6.98 -12.61
CA VAL A 183 -8.09 6.43 -11.36
C VAL A 183 -7.63 5.01 -11.63
N ILE A 184 -6.37 4.71 -11.27
CA ILE A 184 -5.83 3.35 -11.35
C ILE A 184 -6.02 2.70 -9.98
N VAL A 185 -6.69 1.55 -9.97
CA VAL A 185 -6.88 0.73 -8.78
C VAL A 185 -6.12 -0.57 -9.00
N SER A 186 -5.27 -0.95 -8.04
CA SER A 186 -4.57 -2.23 -8.05
C SER A 186 -4.74 -2.95 -6.72
N ASN A 187 -4.49 -4.25 -6.73
CA ASN A 187 -4.25 -4.99 -5.50
C ASN A 187 -3.02 -4.40 -4.80
N HIS A 188 -3.01 -4.46 -3.47
CA HIS A 188 -1.84 -4.07 -2.68
C HIS A 188 -1.09 -5.31 -2.23
N VAL A 189 -0.26 -5.86 -3.12
CA VAL A 189 0.47 -7.11 -2.89
C VAL A 189 1.82 -6.82 -2.23
N SER A 190 2.46 -5.71 -2.58
CA SER A 190 3.80 -5.38 -2.11
C SER A 190 4.10 -3.88 -2.17
N TYR A 191 5.17 -3.45 -1.51
CA TYR A 191 5.73 -2.11 -1.70
C TYR A 191 6.17 -1.84 -3.14
N LEU A 192 6.35 -2.89 -3.94
CA LEU A 192 6.74 -2.81 -5.34
C LEU A 192 5.65 -2.31 -6.27
N ASP A 193 4.38 -2.41 -5.87
CA ASP A 193 3.23 -1.94 -6.65
C ASP A 193 3.45 -0.47 -7.04
N ILE A 194 4.02 0.31 -6.12
CA ILE A 194 4.38 1.71 -6.32
C ILE A 194 5.41 1.87 -7.43
N LEU A 195 6.51 1.11 -7.40
CA LEU A 195 7.56 1.21 -8.42
C LEU A 195 7.06 0.79 -9.80
N TYR A 196 6.19 -0.23 -9.85
CA TYR A 196 5.52 -0.63 -11.09
C TYR A 196 4.63 0.50 -11.62
N HIS A 197 3.74 1.06 -10.80
CA HIS A 197 2.88 2.17 -11.19
C HIS A 197 3.68 3.41 -11.59
N MET A 198 4.79 3.71 -10.91
CA MET A 198 5.70 4.78 -11.33
C MET A 198 6.29 4.53 -12.72
N SER A 199 6.63 3.28 -13.02
CA SER A 199 7.18 2.90 -14.32
C SER A 199 6.14 2.94 -15.45
N SER A 200 4.88 2.62 -15.16
CA SER A 200 3.80 2.58 -16.15
C SER A 200 3.06 3.91 -16.31
N SER A 201 2.65 4.54 -15.21
CA SER A 201 1.74 5.70 -15.23
C SER A 201 2.29 6.94 -14.53
N PHE A 202 3.38 6.80 -13.76
CA PHE A 202 4.04 7.88 -13.02
C PHE A 202 3.09 8.69 -12.11
N PRO A 203 2.33 8.05 -11.19
CA PRO A 203 1.51 8.77 -10.21
C PRO A 203 2.36 9.34 -9.06
N SER A 204 1.81 10.30 -8.31
CA SER A 204 2.36 10.71 -7.02
C SER A 204 2.10 9.64 -5.96
N PHE A 205 3.01 9.46 -5.00
CA PHE A 205 2.84 8.46 -3.94
C PHE A 205 3.55 8.86 -2.63
N VAL A 206 3.10 8.24 -1.54
CA VAL A 206 3.72 8.32 -0.20
C VAL A 206 3.80 6.89 0.34
N ALA A 207 4.99 6.45 0.76
CA ALA A 207 5.21 5.09 1.26
C ALA A 207 5.83 5.09 2.66
N LYS A 208 5.42 4.13 3.51
CA LYS A 208 6.04 3.88 4.83
C LYS A 208 7.18 2.88 4.67
N VAL A 209 8.35 3.20 5.21
CA VAL A 209 9.55 2.36 5.14
C VAL A 209 9.42 1.17 6.09
N ARG A 210 8.96 0.01 5.61
CA ARG A 210 9.15 -1.26 6.32
C ARG A 210 9.50 -2.37 5.32
N HIS A 211 10.52 -3.16 5.67
CA HIS A 211 10.90 -4.43 5.04
C HIS A 211 11.23 -4.45 3.52
N VAL A 212 12.14 -3.58 3.05
CA VAL A 212 12.67 -3.66 1.66
C VAL A 212 13.98 -4.47 1.56
N ILE A 213 14.68 -4.70 2.68
CA ILE A 213 16.04 -5.29 2.70
C ILE A 213 16.10 -6.66 2.02
N LEU A 214 15.13 -7.54 2.26
CA LEU A 214 15.14 -8.90 1.68
C LEU A 214 15.03 -8.87 0.14
N LEU A 215 14.28 -7.91 -0.40
CA LEU A 215 14.14 -7.74 -1.85
C LEU A 215 15.49 -7.41 -2.50
N PHE A 216 16.33 -6.60 -1.83
CA PHE A 216 17.67 -6.26 -2.32
C PHE A 216 18.60 -7.47 -2.37
N CYS A 217 18.34 -8.52 -1.59
CA CYS A 217 19.14 -9.75 -1.61
C CYS A 217 18.67 -10.80 -2.63
N GLN A 218 17.50 -10.64 -3.25
CA GLN A 218 16.95 -11.60 -4.21
C GLN A 218 17.51 -11.40 -5.62
N PHE A 219 18.12 -12.43 -6.22
CA PHE A 219 18.73 -12.31 -7.55
C PHE A 219 17.72 -12.04 -8.66
N VAL A 220 16.64 -12.82 -8.70
CA VAL A 220 15.59 -12.73 -9.72
C VAL A 220 14.26 -12.59 -9.01
N ASN A 221 13.44 -11.67 -9.49
CA ASN A 221 12.07 -11.52 -9.05
C ASN A 221 11.13 -11.52 -10.26
N TYR A 222 9.92 -12.02 -10.05
CA TYR A 222 8.90 -12.16 -11.10
C TYR A 222 7.69 -11.31 -10.74
N LEU A 223 7.15 -10.62 -11.75
CA LEU A 223 5.95 -9.81 -11.64
C LEU A 223 5.11 -10.04 -12.90
N ASP A 224 3.88 -10.49 -12.68
CA ASP A 224 2.86 -10.57 -13.71
C ASP A 224 1.80 -9.52 -13.40
N VAL A 225 1.41 -8.75 -14.43
CA VAL A 225 0.40 -7.70 -14.31
C VAL A 225 -0.68 -7.92 -15.34
N THR A 226 -1.91 -7.97 -14.87
CA THR A 226 -3.10 -8.05 -15.71
C THR A 226 -3.85 -6.73 -15.64
N TRP A 227 -3.92 -6.01 -16.76
CA TRP A 227 -4.74 -4.82 -16.91
C TRP A 227 -6.16 -5.23 -17.27
N LEU A 228 -7.08 -4.85 -16.40
CA LEU A 228 -8.52 -5.04 -16.60
C LEU A 228 -9.10 -3.86 -17.41
N PRO A 229 -10.22 -4.07 -18.12
CA PRO A 229 -10.91 -2.99 -18.82
C PRO A 229 -11.40 -1.92 -17.84
N VAL A 230 -11.63 -0.71 -18.37
CA VAL A 230 -12.10 0.44 -17.57
C VAL A 230 -13.46 0.11 -16.93
N TYR A 231 -13.52 0.22 -15.60
CA TYR A 231 -14.73 -0.02 -14.83
C TYR A 231 -15.58 1.26 -14.73
N TYR A 232 -16.79 1.23 -15.30
CA TYR A 232 -17.72 2.36 -15.26
C TYR A 232 -18.82 2.10 -14.20
N PRO A 233 -18.91 2.92 -13.14
CA PRO A 233 -19.92 2.74 -12.11
C PRO A 233 -21.33 3.02 -12.65
N SER A 234 -22.26 2.16 -12.26
CA SER A 234 -23.71 2.38 -12.39
C SER A 234 -24.18 3.54 -11.50
N GLN A 235 -25.42 4.03 -11.71
CA GLN A 235 -25.95 5.11 -10.86
C GLN A 235 -26.03 4.71 -9.38
N GLN A 236 -26.41 3.46 -9.10
CA GLN A 236 -26.46 2.93 -7.74
C GLN A 236 -25.09 2.94 -7.06
N GLU A 237 -24.02 2.61 -7.79
CA GLU A 237 -22.64 2.64 -7.27
C GLU A 237 -22.09 4.06 -7.12
N LYS A 238 -22.62 5.03 -7.88
CA LYS A 238 -22.29 6.45 -7.67
C LYS A 238 -22.95 6.98 -6.39
N ASP A 239 -24.14 6.48 -6.07
CA ASP A 239 -24.88 6.84 -4.87
C ASP A 239 -24.34 6.12 -3.62
N ASP A 240 -23.81 4.89 -3.77
CA ASP A 240 -23.18 4.10 -2.70
C ASP A 240 -21.71 3.74 -3.01
N PRO A 241 -20.74 4.48 -2.45
CA PRO A 241 -19.31 4.21 -2.63
C PRO A 241 -18.84 2.85 -2.07
N LYS A 242 -19.53 2.29 -1.05
CA LYS A 242 -19.17 0.96 -0.52
C LYS A 242 -19.53 -0.12 -1.52
N LEU A 243 -20.71 -0.03 -2.11
CA LEU A 243 -21.16 -0.92 -3.17
C LEU A 243 -20.20 -0.90 -4.37
N TYR A 244 -19.74 0.30 -4.77
CA TYR A 244 -18.71 0.44 -5.80
C TYR A 244 -17.42 -0.32 -5.44
N ALA A 245 -16.88 -0.09 -4.24
CA ALA A 245 -15.64 -0.73 -3.81
C ALA A 245 -15.76 -2.27 -3.75
N ASP A 246 -16.91 -2.77 -3.27
CA ASP A 246 -17.16 -4.21 -3.20
C ASP A 246 -17.32 -4.85 -4.58
N ASN A 247 -17.95 -4.16 -5.54
CA ASN A 247 -18.08 -4.65 -6.90
C ASN A 247 -16.74 -4.65 -7.64
N VAL A 248 -15.92 -3.59 -7.50
CA VAL A 248 -14.55 -3.56 -8.03
C VAL A 248 -13.71 -4.69 -7.42
N ARG A 249 -13.81 -4.91 -6.11
CA ARG A 249 -13.14 -6.02 -5.43
C ARG A 249 -13.57 -7.38 -5.98
N ARG A 250 -14.87 -7.58 -6.21
CA ARG A 250 -15.41 -8.83 -6.79
C ARG A 250 -14.91 -9.07 -8.20
N LEU A 251 -14.89 -8.03 -9.04
CA LEU A 251 -14.35 -8.11 -10.40
C LEU A 251 -12.87 -8.50 -10.40
N MET A 252 -12.05 -7.84 -9.58
CA MET A 252 -10.63 -8.19 -9.46
C MET A 252 -10.42 -9.62 -8.97
N ALA A 253 -11.27 -10.10 -8.05
CA ALA A 253 -11.21 -11.46 -7.55
C ALA A 253 -11.64 -12.50 -8.60
N SER A 254 -12.69 -12.22 -9.38
CA SER A 254 -13.15 -13.12 -10.44
C SER A 254 -12.10 -13.28 -11.54
N GLU A 255 -11.52 -12.17 -11.99
CA GLU A 255 -10.48 -12.18 -13.03
C GLU A 255 -9.17 -12.84 -12.55
N GLY A 256 -8.84 -12.67 -11.26
CA GLY A 256 -7.69 -13.31 -10.64
C GLY A 256 -7.91 -14.76 -10.21
N ASN A 257 -9.11 -15.32 -10.42
CA ASN A 257 -9.54 -16.62 -9.86
C ASN A 257 -9.23 -16.74 -8.34
N LEU A 258 -9.49 -15.65 -7.60
CA LEU A 258 -9.20 -15.53 -6.17
C LEU A 258 -10.45 -15.74 -5.33
N THR A 259 -10.29 -16.38 -4.18
CA THR A 259 -11.35 -16.48 -3.17
C THR A 259 -11.39 -15.21 -2.32
N ILE A 260 -12.56 -14.57 -2.24
CA ILE A 260 -12.77 -13.39 -1.39
C ILE A 260 -12.94 -13.86 0.06
N SER A 261 -12.33 -13.13 1.00
CA SER A 261 -12.50 -13.35 2.43
C SER A 261 -12.73 -12.03 3.16
N ASP A 262 -13.63 -12.01 4.15
CA ASP A 262 -13.95 -10.82 4.93
C ASP A 262 -12.98 -10.57 6.09
N ILE A 263 -11.96 -11.42 6.24
CA ILE A 263 -10.95 -11.26 7.27
C ILE A 263 -10.01 -10.10 6.96
N GLY A 264 -9.65 -9.32 7.98
CA GLY A 264 -8.79 -8.16 7.87
C GLY A 264 -7.68 -8.16 8.92
N LEU A 265 -7.10 -6.98 9.15
CA LEU A 265 -5.93 -6.82 10.02
C LEU A 265 -6.19 -7.25 11.47
N ALA A 266 -7.41 -7.07 11.97
CA ALA A 266 -7.78 -7.46 13.33
C ALA A 266 -7.73 -8.99 13.49
N GLU A 267 -8.33 -9.72 12.56
CA GLU A 267 -8.32 -11.18 12.48
C GLU A 267 -6.89 -11.70 12.34
N LYS A 268 -6.06 -11.05 11.52
CA LYS A 268 -4.64 -11.39 11.37
C LYS A 268 -3.89 -11.29 12.70
N ARG A 269 -4.15 -10.25 13.50
CA ARG A 269 -3.54 -10.06 14.81
C ARG A 269 -3.98 -11.14 15.80
N ILE A 270 -5.25 -11.53 15.77
CA ILE A 270 -5.79 -12.61 16.61
C ILE A 270 -5.12 -13.94 16.24
N TYR A 271 -5.06 -14.27 14.95
CA TYR A 271 -4.38 -15.47 14.45
C TYR A 271 -2.92 -15.52 14.90
N HIS A 272 -2.19 -14.40 14.72
CA HIS A 272 -0.79 -14.29 15.11
C HIS A 272 -0.57 -14.39 16.65
N ALA A 273 -1.47 -13.82 17.45
CA ALA A 273 -1.40 -13.92 18.91
C ALA A 273 -1.63 -15.35 19.40
N ALA A 274 -2.62 -16.05 18.82
CA ALA A 274 -2.93 -17.44 19.14
C ALA A 274 -1.77 -18.38 18.80
N LEU A 275 -1.12 -18.20 17.64
CA LEU A 275 0.05 -19.00 17.25
C LEU A 275 1.26 -18.78 18.16
N ASN A 276 1.46 -17.57 18.69
CA ASN A 276 2.54 -17.26 19.63
C ASN A 276 2.23 -17.69 21.08
N GLY A 277 1.15 -18.45 21.31
CA GLY A 277 0.74 -18.92 22.63
C GLY A 277 0.15 -17.82 23.52
N ASN A 278 -0.13 -16.64 22.98
CA ASN A 278 -0.62 -15.49 23.73
C ASN A 278 -2.15 -15.42 23.61
N ASN A 279 -2.85 -16.22 24.40
CA ASN A 279 -4.33 -16.35 24.37
C ASN A 279 -5.10 -15.15 24.94
N ARG A 280 -4.46 -14.00 25.19
CA ARG A 280 -5.19 -12.77 25.54
C ARG A 280 -5.72 -12.14 24.24
N LEU A 281 -6.90 -12.59 23.79
CA LEU A 281 -7.64 -11.90 22.75
C LEU A 281 -7.85 -10.43 23.16
N PRO A 282 -7.40 -9.44 22.37
CA PRO A 282 -7.83 -8.07 22.54
C PRO A 282 -9.34 -8.04 22.25
N SER A 283 -10.14 -7.60 23.22
CA SER A 283 -11.61 -7.55 23.16
C SER A 283 -12.16 -6.46 22.23
N VAL A 284 -11.48 -6.15 21.13
CA VAL A 284 -11.88 -5.08 20.21
C VAL A 284 -12.27 -5.68 18.86
N LEU A 285 -13.39 -6.42 18.88
CA LEU A 285 -14.18 -6.62 17.67
C LEU A 285 -14.94 -5.31 17.44
N HIS A 286 -14.42 -4.42 16.60
CA HIS A 286 -15.29 -3.44 15.97
C HIS A 286 -16.20 -4.23 15.02
N ARG A 287 -17.44 -4.45 15.44
CA ARG A 287 -18.50 -4.93 14.56
C ARG A 287 -18.56 -3.94 13.38
N LYS A 288 -18.25 -4.43 12.18
CA LYS A 288 -18.52 -3.68 10.96
C LYS A 288 -20.02 -3.81 10.76
N ASP A 289 -20.76 -2.81 11.24
CA ASP A 289 -22.21 -2.78 11.09
C ASP A 289 -22.55 -2.81 9.59
N GLU A 290 -23.54 -3.65 9.28
CA GLU A 290 -24.08 -3.95 7.95
C GLU A 290 -24.52 -2.69 7.20
#